data_AF-A0AAU2N0Q0-F1
#
_entry.id   AF-A0AAU2N0Q0-F1
#
_cell.length_a   1.000
_cell.length_b   1.000
_cell.length_c   1.000
_cell.angle_alpha   90.00
_cell.angle_beta   90.00
_cell.angle_gamma   90.00
#
_symmetry.space_group_name_H-M   'P 1'
#
loop_
_entity.id
_entity.type
_entity.pdbx_description
1 polymer ?
#
loop_
_entity_poly.entity_id
_entity_poly.type
_entity_poly.pdbx_seq_one_letter_code
_entity_poly.pdbx_strand_id
1 'polypeptide(L)' 'MHDAHAAPPHAADPTLVLLTVEEAARRLSIGRTTCFHLIGSGQLESVPIGRLRRVPADAVNDFLARLRTTQRAA' A
#
# COMPACT_ATOMS: atom_id res chain seq x y z
N MET A 1 19.06 -18.33 -6.38
CA MET A 1 18.75 -17.11 -5.60
C MET A 1 18.27 -16.01 -6.54
N HIS A 2 17.12 -16.25 -7.16
CA HIS A 2 16.29 -15.30 -7.89
C HIS A 2 14.96 -16.06 -8.00
N ASP A 3 14.16 -15.98 -6.94
CA ASP A 3 12.82 -16.56 -7.02
C ASP A 3 12.02 -15.72 -8.00
N ALA A 4 11.68 -16.38 -9.09
CA ALA A 4 10.95 -15.85 -10.22
C ALA A 4 9.66 -15.16 -9.76
N HIS A 5 9.51 -13.87 -10.05
CA HIS A 5 8.23 -13.16 -9.96
C HIS A 5 7.28 -13.56 -11.11
N ALA A 6 7.23 -14.87 -11.41
CA ALA A 6 6.45 -15.44 -12.49
C ALA A 6 4.99 -15.65 -12.06
N ALA A 7 4.24 -14.56 -12.03
CA ALA A 7 2.79 -14.48 -12.28
C ALA A 7 2.42 -12.98 -12.34
N PRO A 8 1.45 -12.54 -13.16
CA PRO A 8 0.88 -11.22 -12.94
C PRO A 8 0.34 -11.22 -11.51
N PRO A 9 0.86 -10.38 -10.58
CA PRO A 9 0.35 -10.38 -9.22
C PRO A 9 -1.12 -10.00 -9.34
N HIS A 10 -2.01 -10.96 -9.04
CA HIS A 10 -3.47 -10.90 -9.08
C HIS A 10 -3.97 -9.49 -9.39
N ALA A 11 -4.35 -9.25 -10.65
CA ALA A 11 -4.80 -7.97 -11.15
C ALA A 11 -5.83 -7.36 -10.18
N ALA A 12 -5.34 -6.51 -9.28
CA ALA A 12 -6.07 -5.86 -8.19
C ALA A 12 -7.27 -6.66 -7.67
N ASP A 13 -7.09 -7.83 -7.04
CA ASP A 13 -8.22 -8.49 -6.38
C ASP A 13 -8.66 -7.62 -5.20
N PRO A 14 -9.84 -6.97 -5.27
CA PRO A 14 -10.29 -6.04 -4.24
C PRO A 14 -10.64 -6.75 -2.93
N THR A 15 -10.77 -8.08 -2.95
CA THR A 15 -11.16 -8.91 -1.80
C THR A 15 -9.99 -9.17 -0.84
N LEU A 16 -8.75 -8.93 -1.27
CA LEU A 16 -7.57 -9.10 -0.42
C LEU A 16 -7.58 -8.08 0.73
N VAL A 17 -7.58 -8.60 1.96
CA VAL A 17 -7.55 -7.80 3.19
C VAL A 17 -6.16 -7.19 3.43
N LEU A 18 -5.10 -7.87 2.98
CA LEU A 18 -3.71 -7.45 3.16
C LEU A 18 -2.97 -7.40 1.83
N LEU A 19 -2.36 -6.25 1.58
CA LEU A 19 -1.57 -5.96 0.40
C LEU A 19 -0.08 -6.01 0.73
N THR A 20 0.72 -6.37 -0.25
CA THR A 20 2.14 -6.02 -0.26
C THR A 20 2.32 -4.51 -0.43
N VAL A 21 3.50 -4.01 -0.10
CA VAL A 21 3.86 -2.61 -0.34
C VAL A 21 3.74 -2.24 -1.83
N GLU A 22 4.09 -3.16 -2.73
CA GLU A 22 4.00 -2.91 -4.18
C GLU A 22 2.56 -2.86 -4.67
N GLU A 23 1.66 -3.71 -4.14
CA GLU A 23 0.23 -3.65 -4.44
C GLU A 23 -0.41 -2.37 -3.90
N ALA A 24 -0.06 -1.93 -2.69
CA ALA A 24 -0.52 -0.66 -2.14
C ALA A 24 -0.06 0.53 -2.99
N ALA A 25 1.21 0.53 -3.43
CA ALA A 25 1.75 1.55 -4.32
C ALA A 25 0.99 1.60 -5.66
N ARG A 26 0.68 0.43 -6.24
CA ARG A 26 -0.13 0.32 -7.46
C ARG A 26 -1.55 0.83 -7.26
N ARG A 27 -2.23 0.48 -6.15
CA ARG A 27 -3.59 0.95 -5.85
C ARG A 27 -3.66 2.48 -5.65
N LEU A 28 -2.59 3.08 -5.12
CA LEU A 28 -2.47 4.52 -4.97
C LEU A 28 -1.91 5.24 -6.22
N SER A 29 -1.55 4.49 -7.27
CA SER A 29 -0.86 5.02 -8.46
C SER A 29 0.41 5.83 -8.13
N ILE A 30 1.19 5.37 -7.15
CA ILE A 30 2.45 6.01 -6.73
C ILE A 30 3.66 5.08 -6.96
N GLY A 31 4.85 5.67 -7.00
CA GLY A 31 6.10 4.91 -7.04
C GLY A 31 6.34 4.13 -5.75
N ARG A 32 7.07 3.01 -5.84
CA ARG A 32 7.45 2.18 -4.68
C ARG A 32 8.17 2.98 -3.61
N THR A 33 9.10 3.85 -4.01
CA THR A 33 9.85 4.73 -3.10
C THR A 33 8.91 5.61 -2.30
N THR A 34 7.93 6.24 -2.94
CA THR A 34 6.92 7.07 -2.26
C THR A 34 6.12 6.23 -1.28
N CYS A 35 5.71 5.02 -1.66
CA CYS A 35 4.98 4.13 -0.76
C CYS A 35 5.81 3.75 0.48
N PHE A 36 7.09 3.44 0.32
CA PHE A 36 8.00 3.20 1.44
C PHE A 36 8.17 4.42 2.34
N HIS A 37 8.26 5.62 1.76
CA HIS A 37 8.31 6.87 2.51
C HIS A 37 7.03 7.10 3.32
N LEU A 38 5.85 6.87 2.74
CA LEU A 38 4.57 7.02 3.44
C LEU A 38 4.42 6.03 4.60
N ILE A 39 4.91 4.80 4.42
CA ILE A 39 4.98 3.80 5.48
C ILE A 39 5.96 4.24 6.57
N GLY A 40 7.16 4.68 6.19
CA GLY A 40 8.20 5.11 7.13
C GLY A 40 7.81 6.36 7.91
N SER A 41 7.03 7.26 7.32
CA SER A 41 6.49 8.45 7.98
C SER A 41 5.22 8.20 8.79
N GLY A 42 4.68 6.98 8.74
CA GLY A 42 3.42 6.61 9.42
C GLY A 42 2.16 7.18 8.78
N GLN A 43 2.25 7.78 7.59
CA GLN A 43 1.08 8.26 6.86
C GLN A 43 0.26 7.13 6.25
N LEU A 44 0.92 6.06 5.81
CA LEU A 44 0.28 4.83 5.35
C LEU A 44 0.48 3.75 6.40
N GLU A 45 -0.62 3.27 6.97
CA GLU A 45 -0.59 2.23 7.98
C GLU A 45 -0.08 0.91 7.37
N SER A 46 0.77 0.22 8.12
CA SER A 46 1.27 -1.10 7.73
C SER A 46 1.46 -1.99 8.94
N VAL A 47 1.11 -3.26 8.77
CA VAL A 47 1.16 -4.29 9.79
C VAL A 47 2.37 -5.19 9.52
N PRO A 48 3.34 -5.30 10.45
CA PRO A 48 4.40 -6.28 10.35
C PRO A 48 3.84 -7.68 10.63
N ILE A 49 4.14 -8.63 9.75
CA ILE A 49 3.81 -10.06 9.90
C ILE A 49 5.13 -10.83 9.84
N GLY A 50 5.71 -11.07 11.02
CA GLY A 50 7.06 -11.62 11.14
C GLY A 50 8.09 -10.73 10.44
N ARG A 51 8.72 -11.25 9.39
CA ARG A 51 9.72 -10.52 8.58
C ARG A 51 9.09 -9.72 7.44
N LEU A 52 7.79 -9.89 7.18
CA LEU A 52 7.09 -9.24 6.08
C LEU A 52 6.38 -7.99 6.57
N ARG A 53 6.21 -7.01 5.69
CA ARG A 53 5.34 -5.85 5.91
C ARG A 53 4.15 -5.93 4.98
N ARG A 54 2.94 -5.85 5.54
CA ARG A 54 1.69 -5.81 4.79
C ARG A 54 0.97 -4.51 5.05
N VAL A 55 0.21 -4.06 4.07
CA VAL A 55 -0.63 -2.86 4.13
C VAL A 55 -2.08 -3.34 4.13
N PRO A 56 -2.89 -3.06 5.15
CA PRO A 56 -4.32 -3.34 5.11
C PRO A 56 -4.97 -2.65 3.91
N ALA A 57 -5.92 -3.31 3.25
CA ALA A 57 -6.66 -2.69 2.15
C ALA A 57 -7.42 -1.43 2.62
N ASP A 58 -7.95 -1.48 3.85
CA ASP A 58 -8.64 -0.34 4.46
C ASP A 58 -7.72 0.86 4.70
N ALA A 59 -6.45 0.61 5.06
CA ALA A 59 -5.46 1.67 5.25
C ALA A 59 -5.22 2.50 3.98
N VAL A 60 -5.34 1.89 2.80
CA VAL A 60 -5.27 2.60 1.52
C VAL A 60 -6.44 3.57 1.37
N ASN A 61 -7.66 3.12 1.69
CA ASN A 61 -8.86 3.95 1.64
C ASN A 61 -8.82 5.08 2.67
N ASP A 62 -8.36 4.78 3.89
CA ASP A 62 -8.21 5.77 4.96
C ASP A 62 -7.19 6.84 4.60
N PHE A 63 -6.07 6.45 3.98
CA PHE A 63 -5.09 7.41 3.47
C PHE A 63 -5.71 8.35 2.42
N LEU A 64 -6.50 7.81 1.47
CA LEU A 64 -7.22 8.63 0.50
C LEU A 64 -8.25 9.56 1.16
N ALA A 65 -8.98 9.10 2.17
CA ALA A 65 -9.94 9.90 2.91
C ALA A 65 -9.25 11.07 3.62
N ARG A 66 -8.13 10.81 4.31
CA ARG A 66 -7.30 11.85 4.94
C ARG A 66 -6.77 12.85 3.91
N LEU A 67 -6.25 12.37 2.78
CA LEU A 67 -5.74 13.22 1.71
C LEU A 67 -6.82 14.15 1.16
N ARG A 68 -8.04 13.64 0.94
CA ARG A 68 -9.18 14.44 0.48
C ARG A 68 -9.59 15.52 1.48
N THR A 69 -9.53 15.23 2.78
CA THR A 69 -9.82 16.21 3.84
C THR A 69 -8.76 17.29 3.88
N THR A 70 -7.47 16.92 3.84
CA THR A 70 -6.36 17.88 3.83
C THR A 70 -6.42 18.80 2.61
N GLN A 71 -6.72 18.27 1.42
CA GLN A 71 -6.79 19.08 0.20
C GLN A 71 -8.04 19.97 0.12
N ARG A 72 -9.15 19.61 0.78
CA ARG A 72 -10.35 20.48 0.84
C ARG A 72 -10.25 21.61 1.87
N ALA A 73 -9.32 21.49 2.82
CA ALA A 73 -9.08 22.52 3.83
C ALA A 73 -8.09 23.61 3.37
N ALA A 74 -7.55 23.49 2.15
CA ALA A 74 -6.67 24.46 1.51
C ALA A 74 -7.41 25.24 0.42
#